data_AF-A0A4U6L2M3-F1
#
_entry.id   AF-A0A4U6L2M3-F1
#
_cell.length_a   1.000
_cell.length_b   1.000
_cell.length_c   1.000
_cell.angle_alpha   90.00
_cell.angle_beta   90.00
_cell.angle_gamma   90.00
#
_symmetry.space_group_name_H-M   'P 1'
#
loop_
_entity.id
_entity.type
_entity.pdbx_description
1 polymer ?
#
loop_
_entity_poly.entity_id
_entity_poly.type
_entity_poly.pdbx_seq_one_letter_code
_entity_poly.pdbx_strand_id
1 'polypeptide(L)'
;QEVEVDNHGRIVRLIKDVPPVAGKDIHLTLDLHLQEYIESLLVGQRAAVLVEDPHDGSVLAMVSNPSYDPNPFVKGISYQDY
;
A
#
# COMPACT_ATOMS: atom_id res chain seq x y z
N GLN A 1 -5.99 -24.37 -8.22
CA GLN A 1 -5.32 -25.68 -8.09
C GLN A 1 -6.38 -26.75 -8.00
N GLU A 2 -6.22 -27.83 -8.75
CA GLU A 2 -7.04 -29.04 -8.63
C GLU A 2 -6.14 -30.13 -8.07
N VAL A 3 -6.50 -30.66 -6.89
CA VAL A 3 -5.77 -31.72 -6.20
C VAL A 3 -6.66 -32.95 -6.09
N GLU A 4 -6.10 -34.10 -6.42
CA GLU A 4 -6.70 -35.40 -6.15
C GLU A 4 -6.43 -35.76 -4.69
N VAL A 5 -7.49 -36.13 -3.97
CA VAL A 5 -7.40 -36.55 -2.57
C VAL A 5 -7.87 -38.00 -2.43
N ASP A 6 -7.22 -38.76 -1.54
CA ASP A 6 -7.69 -40.10 -1.16
C ASP A 6 -8.90 -40.03 -0.22
N ASN A 7 -9.46 -41.19 0.15
CA ASN A 7 -10.57 -41.30 1.09
C ASN A 7 -10.25 -40.85 2.53
N HIS A 8 -8.97 -40.57 2.82
CA HIS A 8 -8.51 -40.01 4.09
C HIS A 8 -8.16 -38.52 3.97
N GLY A 9 -8.43 -37.89 2.82
CA GLY A 9 -8.19 -36.47 2.57
C GLY A 9 -6.72 -36.11 2.31
N ARG A 10 -5.83 -37.10 2.11
CA ARG A 10 -4.43 -36.83 1.77
C ARG A 10 -4.31 -36.48 0.31
N ILE A 11 -3.53 -35.46 -0.01
CA ILE A 11 -3.24 -35.06 -1.38
C ILE A 11 -2.38 -36.15 -2.02
N VAL A 12 -2.92 -36.83 -3.03
CA VAL A 12 -2.23 -37.90 -3.76
C VAL A 12 -1.58 -37.36 -5.03
N ARG A 13 -2.19 -36.34 -5.66
CA ARG A 13 -1.71 -35.79 -6.92
C ARG A 13 -2.22 -34.37 -7.17
N LEU A 14 -1.38 -33.52 -7.77
CA LEU A 14 -1.79 -32.24 -8.34
C LEU A 14 -2.23 -32.47 -9.78
N ILE A 15 -3.51 -32.27 -10.08
CA ILE A 15 -4.12 -32.49 -11.41
C ILE A 15 -3.91 -31.25 -12.29
N LYS A 16 -4.07 -30.06 -11.70
CA LYS A 16 -3.98 -28.79 -12.43
C LYS A 16 -3.46 -27.69 -11.53
N ASP A 17 -2.38 -27.06 -11.94
CA ASP A 17 -1.87 -25.85 -11.32
C ASP A 17 -1.93 -24.73 -12.35
N VAL A 18 -2.55 -23.62 -11.97
CA VAL A 18 -2.56 -22.40 -12.78
C VAL A 18 -1.80 -21.39 -11.93
N PRO A 19 -0.56 -21.04 -12.30
CA PRO A 19 0.23 -20.13 -11.49
C PRO A 19 -0.46 -18.76 -11.44
N PRO A 20 -0.42 -18.07 -10.29
CA PRO A 20 -0.93 -16.71 -10.21
C PRO A 20 -0.11 -15.79 -11.11
N VAL A 21 -0.77 -14.80 -11.68
CA VAL A 21 -0.11 -13.72 -12.42
C VAL A 21 0.06 -12.56 -11.46
N ALA A 22 1.30 -12.07 -11.31
CA ALA A 22 1.57 -10.92 -10.47
C ALA A 22 0.80 -9.68 -10.99
N GLY A 23 0.38 -8.83 -10.05
CA GLY A 23 -0.15 -7.52 -10.38
C GLY A 23 0.90 -6.67 -11.13
N LYS A 24 0.43 -5.62 -11.81
CA LYS A 24 1.33 -4.65 -12.43
C LYS A 24 1.86 -3.69 -11.37
N ASP A 25 3.11 -3.28 -11.53
CA ASP A 25 3.68 -2.20 -10.75
C ASP A 25 3.00 -0.86 -11.08
N ILE A 26 2.94 0.03 -10.09
CA ILE A 26 2.43 1.39 -10.22
C ILE A 26 3.60 2.33 -9.94
N HIS A 27 3.84 3.25 -10.86
CA HIS A 27 4.80 4.33 -10.69
C HIS A 27 4.05 5.63 -10.44
N LEU A 28 4.40 6.31 -9.35
CA LEU A 28 3.81 7.60 -8.98
C LEU A 28 4.73 8.73 -9.42
N THR A 29 4.15 9.93 -9.54
CA THR A 29 4.88 11.18 -9.75
C THR A 29 5.47 11.77 -8.46
N LEU A 30 5.11 11.19 -7.31
CA LEU A 30 5.53 11.68 -5.99
C LEU A 30 7.05 11.61 -5.83
N ASP A 31 7.62 12.72 -5.38
CA ASP A 31 8.96 12.77 -4.83
C ASP A 31 8.87 12.46 -3.32
N LEU A 32 9.39 11.30 -2.94
CA LEU A 32 9.33 10.81 -1.56
C LEU A 32 10.03 11.77 -0.58
N HIS A 33 11.19 12.31 -0.94
CA HIS A 33 11.94 13.20 -0.05
C HIS A 33 11.19 14.53 0.16
N LEU A 34 10.58 15.06 -0.90
CA LEU A 34 9.77 16.27 -0.80
C LEU A 34 8.54 16.04 0.09
N GLN A 35 7.87 14.89 -0.08
CA GLN A 35 6.71 14.53 0.72
C GLN A 35 7.08 14.43 2.22
N GLU A 36 8.13 13.67 2.56
CA GLU A 36 8.61 13.54 3.95
C GLU A 36 9.06 14.88 4.54
N TYR A 37 9.72 15.71 3.74
CA TYR A 37 10.13 17.05 4.16
C TYR A 37 8.91 17.91 4.53
N ILE A 38 7.88 17.95 3.69
CA ILE A 38 6.66 18.72 3.97
C ILE A 38 5.93 18.17 5.20
N GLU A 39 5.82 16.85 5.35
CA GLU A 39 5.24 16.21 6.54
C GLU A 39 5.97 16.67 7.83
N SER A 40 7.30 16.71 7.80
CA SER A 40 8.11 17.16 8.94
C SER A 40 7.87 18.62 9.34
N LEU A 41 7.53 19.49 8.38
CA LEU A 41 7.22 20.91 8.63
C LEU A 41 5.84 21.12 9.24
N LEU A 42 4.90 20.20 8.99
CA LEU A 42 3.50 20.33 9.39
C LEU A 42 3.20 19.70 10.76
N VAL A 43 4.19 19.13 11.44
CA VAL A 43 4.03 18.50 12.76
C VAL A 43 3.32 19.45 13.74
N GLY A 44 2.25 18.97 14.38
CA GLY A 44 1.43 19.73 15.31
C GLY A 44 0.42 20.71 14.66
N GLN A 45 0.38 20.79 13.33
CA GLN A 45 -0.53 21.67 12.60
C GLN A 45 -1.59 20.89 11.82
N ARG A 46 -2.81 21.44 11.73
CA ARG A 46 -3.85 20.92 10.83
C ARG A 46 -3.74 21.63 9.49
N ALA A 47 -3.21 20.94 8.49
CA ALA A 47 -2.92 21.51 7.18
C ALA A 47 -2.95 20.46 6.08
N ALA A 48 -3.15 20.91 4.85
CA ALA A 48 -2.97 20.11 3.65
C ALA A 48 -2.10 20.89 2.66
N VAL A 49 -1.24 20.18 1.93
CA VAL A 49 -0.33 20.76 0.95
C VAL A 49 -0.36 19.92 -0.32
N LEU A 50 -0.48 20.59 -1.46
CA LEU A 50 -0.35 20.01 -2.79
C LEU A 50 0.80 20.71 -3.51
N VAL A 51 1.72 19.93 -4.07
CA VAL A 51 2.80 20.42 -4.92
C VAL A 51 2.67 19.75 -6.28
N GLU A 52 2.56 20.55 -7.32
CA GLU A 52 2.34 20.13 -8.70
C GLU A 52 3.38 20.79 -9.61
N ASP A 53 3.89 20.06 -10.60
CA ASP A 53 4.65 20.65 -11.70
C ASP A 53 3.67 21.25 -12.74
N PRO A 54 3.62 22.58 -12.92
CA PRO A 54 2.67 23.21 -13.83
C PRO A 54 2.93 22.93 -15.32
N HIS A 55 4.08 22.34 -15.69
CA HIS A 55 4.38 22.03 -17.09
C HIS A 55 3.65 20.79 -17.59
N ASP A 56 3.42 19.80 -16.70
CA ASP A 56 2.84 18.51 -17.07
C ASP A 56 1.73 18.01 -16.13
N GLY A 57 1.47 18.71 -15.02
CA GLY A 57 0.46 18.37 -14.03
C GLY A 57 0.86 17.25 -13.06
N SER A 58 2.15 16.87 -13.03
CA SER A 58 2.65 15.84 -12.13
C SER A 58 2.52 16.27 -10.67
N VAL A 59 1.92 15.43 -9.83
CA VAL A 59 1.82 15.68 -8.39
C VAL A 59 3.10 15.19 -7.72
N LEU A 60 3.92 16.13 -7.24
CA LEU A 60 5.21 15.86 -6.61
C LEU A 60 5.08 15.60 -5.11
N ALA A 61 4.11 16.21 -4.44
CA ALA A 61 3.79 15.92 -3.04
C ALA A 61 2.30 16.20 -2.75
N MET A 62 1.70 15.34 -1.93
CA MET A 62 0.32 15.51 -1.47
C MET A 62 0.25 15.10 0.01
N VAL A 63 0.25 16.09 0.89
CA VAL A 63 0.37 15.89 2.33
C VAL A 63 -0.89 16.36 3.04
N SER A 64 -1.34 15.58 4.02
CA SER A 64 -2.42 15.94 4.93
C SER A 64 -1.98 15.65 6.36
N ASN A 65 -2.04 16.65 7.24
CA ASN A 65 -1.69 16.53 8.64
C ASN A 65 -2.85 16.98 9.55
N PRO A 66 -3.13 16.30 10.68
CA PRO A 66 -2.44 15.12 11.24
C PRO A 66 -2.62 13.85 10.38
N SER A 67 -1.57 13.02 10.35
CA SER A 67 -1.55 11.70 9.73
C SER A 67 -1.44 10.60 10.80
N TYR A 68 -1.42 9.34 10.37
CA TYR A 68 -1.25 8.15 11.22
C TYR A 68 -0.28 7.16 10.55
N ASP A 69 0.30 6.24 11.33
CA ASP A 69 1.09 5.14 10.77
C ASP A 69 0.16 4.09 10.13
N PRO A 70 0.25 3.83 8.81
CA PRO A 70 -0.60 2.83 8.16
C PRO A 70 -0.16 1.38 8.43
N ASN A 71 1.08 1.15 8.91
CA ASN A 71 1.63 -0.20 9.05
C ASN A 71 0.86 -1.12 10.01
N PRO A 72 0.33 -0.65 11.17
CA PRO A 72 -0.46 -1.49 12.08
C PRO A 72 -1.71 -2.10 11.43
N PHE A 73 -2.28 -1.44 10.42
CA PHE A 73 -3.47 -1.93 9.72
C PHE A 73 -3.19 -3.19 8.88
N VAL A 74 -1.96 -3.35 8.38
CA VAL A 74 -1.58 -4.46 7.48
C VAL A 74 -1.75 -5.83 8.13
N LYS A 75 -1.52 -5.92 9.45
CA LYS A 75 -1.60 -7.19 10.21
C LYS A 75 -2.85 -7.30 11.09
N GLY A 76 -3.72 -6.29 11.04
CA GLY A 76 -4.84 -6.13 11.98
C GLY A 76 -4.42 -5.29 13.17
N ILE A 77 -4.97 -4.07 13.24
CA ILE A 77 -4.77 -3.12 14.34
C ILE A 77 -5.63 -3.51 15.54
N SER A 78 -5.17 -3.23 16.76
CA SER A 78 -5.96 -3.42 17.96
C SER A 78 -7.11 -2.40 18.02
N TYR A 79 -8.17 -2.69 18.77
CA TYR A 79 -9.27 -1.73 18.95
C TYR A 79 -8.85 -0.48 19.73
N GLN A 80 -7.80 -0.56 20.55
CA GLN A 80 -7.32 0.58 21.34
C GLN A 80 -6.45 1.53 20.51
N ASP A 81 -5.77 1.01 19.49
CA ASP A 81 -4.84 1.77 18.65
C ASP A 81 -5.51 2.31 17.37
N TYR A 82 -6.76 1.94 17.11
CA TYR A 82 -7.60 2.49 16.03
C TYR A 82 -8.18 3.85 16.43
#